data_AF-A0A3C0BEA7-F1
#
_entry.id   AF-A0A3C0BEA7-F1
#
_cell.length_a   1.000
_cell.length_b   1.000
_cell.length_c   1.000
_cell.angle_alpha   90.00
_cell.angle_beta   90.00
_cell.angle_gamma   90.00
#
_symmetry.space_group_name_H-M   'P 1'
#
loop_
_entity.id
_entity.type
_entity.pdbx_description
1 polymer ?
#
loop_
_entity_poly.entity_id
_entity_poly.type
_entity_poly.pdbx_seq_one_letter_code
_entity_poly.pdbx_strand_id
1 'polypeptide(L)'
;AFMDRAIVEGDPHRLIEGLAIAAYAINSGKAFIYIRAEYAVAVERLRHALEQATQAGILGYNIMNSGFNLSIQVREGAGAFVCGEETALISSIEGKRGMPGPKPPFPATRGLFGRPTVVNNVETLVNIPPIIDNGPDWFAGIGTEKSKGTKVFALAGNITNTGLVEVNMGTTLKTLVYTIGGGIKNGKNLKAIQFGGPSGSCLPEKSLDVSIDYESLTEAGTIMGSGGLVVMDE
;
A
#
# COMPACT_ATOMS: atom_id res chain seq x y z
N ALA A 1 4.66 -4.96 -8.34
CA ALA A 1 3.65 -4.06 -7.73
C ALA A 1 4.20 -2.64 -7.70
N PHE A 2 3.53 -1.70 -8.37
CA PHE A 2 3.95 -0.29 -8.51
C PHE A 2 2.88 0.72 -8.05
N MET A 3 1.89 0.27 -7.26
CA MET A 3 0.79 1.12 -6.74
C MET A 3 1.32 2.17 -5.78
N ASP A 4 2.06 1.75 -4.74
CA ASP A 4 2.68 2.66 -3.76
C ASP A 4 3.58 3.69 -4.45
N ARG A 5 4.31 3.27 -5.49
CA ARG A 5 5.14 4.17 -6.29
C ARG A 5 4.30 5.27 -6.94
N ALA A 6 3.22 4.89 -7.61
CA ALA A 6 2.38 5.85 -8.31
C ALA A 6 1.65 6.80 -7.36
N ILE A 7 1.29 6.34 -6.17
CA ILE A 7 0.73 7.21 -5.13
C ILE A 7 1.78 8.24 -4.71
N VAL A 8 3.00 7.81 -4.35
CA VAL A 8 4.05 8.75 -3.90
C VAL A 8 4.52 9.68 -5.02
N GLU A 9 4.56 9.20 -6.27
CA GLU A 9 4.92 10.02 -7.42
C GLU A 9 3.78 10.98 -7.80
N GLY A 10 2.52 10.55 -7.76
CA GLY A 10 1.37 11.31 -8.23
C GLY A 10 0.82 12.30 -7.19
N ASP A 11 0.73 11.89 -5.94
CA ASP A 11 0.14 12.66 -4.84
C ASP A 11 0.86 12.39 -3.50
N PRO A 12 2.10 12.89 -3.33
CA PRO A 12 2.86 12.72 -2.09
C PRO A 12 2.23 13.44 -0.89
N HIS A 13 1.47 14.51 -1.12
CA HIS A 13 0.83 15.28 -0.04
C HIS A 13 -0.23 14.48 0.68
N ARG A 14 -1.02 13.67 -0.04
CA ARG A 14 -1.99 12.76 0.58
C ARG A 14 -1.35 11.71 1.48
N LEU A 15 -0.14 11.24 1.16
CA LEU A 15 0.64 10.37 2.07
C LEU A 15 1.12 11.14 3.30
N ILE A 16 1.63 12.36 3.13
CA ILE A 16 2.10 13.20 4.24
C ILE A 16 0.95 13.49 5.22
N GLU A 17 -0.21 13.86 4.70
CA GLU A 17 -1.42 14.12 5.49
C GLU A 17 -1.91 12.87 6.22
N GLY A 18 -2.05 11.74 5.51
CA GLY A 18 -2.44 10.48 6.12
C GLY A 18 -1.49 10.02 7.22
N LEU A 19 -0.18 10.20 7.00
CA LEU A 19 0.85 9.94 8.01
C LEU A 19 0.75 10.89 9.21
N ALA A 20 0.46 12.18 8.97
CA ALA A 20 0.30 13.16 10.03
C ALA A 20 -0.92 12.88 10.92
N ILE A 21 -2.05 12.53 10.31
CA ILE A 21 -3.27 12.12 11.03
C ILE A 21 -3.01 10.85 11.84
N ALA A 22 -2.37 9.84 11.25
CA ALA A 22 -2.03 8.60 11.94
C ALA A 22 -1.08 8.86 13.13
N ALA A 23 -0.07 9.71 12.94
CA ALA A 23 0.87 10.08 13.98
C ALA A 23 0.18 10.84 15.13
N TYR A 24 -0.74 11.75 14.81
CA TYR A 24 -1.55 12.46 15.78
C TYR A 24 -2.42 11.50 16.61
N ALA A 25 -3.09 10.54 15.95
CA ALA A 25 -3.97 9.57 16.60
C ALA A 25 -3.24 8.69 17.64
N ILE A 26 -1.95 8.40 17.44
CA ILE A 26 -1.13 7.62 18.37
C ILE A 26 -0.17 8.47 19.22
N ASN A 27 -0.30 9.80 19.16
CA ASN A 27 0.56 10.76 19.85
C ASN A 27 2.08 10.55 19.57
N SER A 28 2.43 10.30 18.31
CA SER A 28 3.83 10.18 17.87
C SER A 28 4.35 11.49 17.27
N GLY A 29 5.40 12.05 17.85
CA GLY A 29 6.10 13.21 17.28
C GLY A 29 7.13 12.88 16.20
N LYS A 30 7.29 11.59 15.86
CA LYS A 30 8.25 11.12 14.84
C LYS A 30 7.60 10.10 13.93
N ALA A 31 7.86 10.22 12.64
CA ALA A 31 7.47 9.23 11.65
C ALA A 31 8.59 8.99 10.64
N PHE A 32 8.57 7.82 10.03
CA PHE A 32 9.55 7.40 9.03
C PHE A 32 8.82 6.91 7.80
N ILE A 33 9.25 7.38 6.62
CA ILE A 33 8.82 6.82 5.34
C ILE A 33 9.98 6.00 4.80
N TYR A 34 9.83 4.68 4.81
CA TYR A 34 10.79 3.77 4.19
C TYR A 34 10.43 3.56 2.73
N ILE A 35 11.35 3.91 1.84
CA ILE A 35 11.13 3.90 0.39
C ILE A 35 12.28 3.17 -0.30
N ARG A 36 11.95 2.41 -1.34
CA ARG A 36 12.94 1.69 -2.16
C ARG A 36 13.85 2.66 -2.91
N ALA A 37 15.17 2.46 -2.88
CA ALA A 37 16.11 3.30 -3.64
C ALA A 37 15.88 3.24 -5.15
N GLU A 38 15.25 2.18 -5.66
CA GLU A 38 14.86 2.08 -7.07
C GLU A 38 13.82 3.14 -7.49
N TYR A 39 13.19 3.84 -6.53
CA TYR A 39 12.16 4.84 -6.77
C TYR A 39 12.68 6.27 -6.63
N ALA A 40 13.77 6.59 -7.34
CA ALA A 40 14.43 7.90 -7.27
C ALA A 40 13.47 9.09 -7.46
N VAL A 41 12.57 9.02 -8.45
CA VAL A 41 11.57 10.08 -8.71
C VAL A 41 10.60 10.24 -7.54
N ALA A 42 10.15 9.13 -6.95
CA ALA A 42 9.27 9.15 -5.79
C ALA A 42 9.98 9.77 -4.56
N VAL A 43 11.26 9.45 -4.34
CA VAL A 43 12.08 10.03 -3.26
C VAL A 43 12.20 11.54 -3.44
N GLU A 44 12.54 11.99 -4.65
CA GLU A 44 12.68 13.41 -4.98
C GLU A 44 11.38 14.18 -4.73
N ARG A 45 10.26 13.70 -5.29
CA ARG A 45 8.94 14.32 -5.13
C ARG A 45 8.49 14.34 -3.67
N LEU A 46 8.71 13.25 -2.93
CA LEU A 46 8.36 13.17 -1.52
C LEU A 46 9.16 14.16 -0.67
N ARG A 47 10.48 14.28 -0.90
CA ARG A 47 11.31 15.26 -0.20
C ARG A 47 10.83 16.68 -0.48
N HIS A 48 10.57 17.00 -1.73
CA HIS A 48 10.03 18.31 -2.13
C HIS A 48 8.66 18.58 -1.47
N ALA A 49 7.76 17.59 -1.43
CA ALA A 49 6.46 17.74 -0.77
C ALA A 49 6.58 17.94 0.75
N LEU A 50 7.53 17.27 1.42
CA LEU A 50 7.82 17.48 2.84
C LEU A 50 8.35 18.89 3.12
N GLU A 51 9.22 19.41 2.24
CA GLU A 51 9.70 20.80 2.33
C GLU A 51 8.56 21.80 2.16
N GLN A 52 7.70 21.61 1.16
CA GLN A 52 6.51 22.44 0.93
C GLN A 52 5.57 22.43 2.14
N ALA A 53 5.27 21.24 2.68
CA ALA A 53 4.39 21.08 3.85
C ALA A 53 4.98 21.78 5.09
N THR A 54 6.29 21.70 5.27
CA THR A 54 7.00 22.39 6.36
C THR A 54 6.95 23.91 6.19
N GLN A 55 7.21 24.42 4.98
CA GLN A 55 7.14 25.86 4.66
C GLN A 55 5.74 26.43 4.84
N ALA A 56 4.70 25.64 4.54
CA ALA A 56 3.31 26.02 4.73
C ALA A 56 2.83 25.93 6.19
N GLY A 57 3.66 25.43 7.13
CA GLY A 57 3.30 25.30 8.54
C GLY A 57 2.31 24.17 8.85
N ILE A 58 2.11 23.25 7.90
CA ILE A 58 1.26 22.05 8.04
C ILE A 58 2.06 20.80 8.42
N LEU A 59 3.38 20.94 8.59
CA LEU A 59 4.30 19.92 9.12
C LEU A 59 5.39 20.61 9.95
N GLY A 60 5.99 19.89 10.91
CA GLY A 60 7.09 20.40 11.72
C GLY A 60 6.67 20.76 13.15
N TYR A 61 7.10 21.94 13.61
CA TYR A 61 6.83 22.41 14.97
C TYR A 61 5.51 23.16 15.06
N ASN A 62 4.72 22.84 16.08
CA ASN A 62 3.45 23.47 16.42
C ASN A 62 2.51 23.60 15.21
N ILE A 63 2.24 22.46 14.56
CA ILE A 63 1.47 22.37 13.31
C ILE A 63 0.15 23.11 13.47
N MET A 64 -0.08 24.14 12.65
CA MET A 64 -1.29 24.98 12.69
C MET A 64 -1.64 25.52 14.10
N ASN A 65 -0.66 25.80 14.95
CA ASN A 65 -0.83 26.22 16.35
C ASN A 65 -1.58 25.21 17.25
N SER A 66 -1.57 23.93 16.89
CA SER A 66 -2.27 22.86 17.64
C SER A 66 -1.55 22.40 18.92
N GLY A 67 -0.29 22.80 19.12
CA GLY A 67 0.60 22.24 20.14
C GLY A 67 1.23 20.90 19.73
N PHE A 68 0.84 20.32 18.60
CA PHE A 68 1.40 19.06 18.10
C PHE A 68 2.62 19.31 17.21
N ASN A 69 3.63 18.46 17.37
CA ASN A 69 4.87 18.49 16.60
C ASN A 69 5.03 17.17 15.86
N LEU A 70 5.42 17.21 14.59
CA LEU A 70 5.73 16.01 13.82
C LEU A 70 6.96 16.22 12.95
N SER A 71 7.94 15.33 13.12
CA SER A 71 9.09 15.20 12.23
C SER A 71 8.98 13.92 11.40
N ILE A 72 8.99 14.05 10.07
CA ILE A 72 8.99 12.92 9.14
C ILE A 72 10.39 12.77 8.54
N GLN A 73 10.93 11.56 8.55
CA GLN A 73 12.21 11.23 7.90
C GLN A 73 12.02 10.22 6.78
N VAL A 74 12.59 10.51 5.60
CA VAL A 74 12.64 9.56 4.49
C VAL A 74 13.88 8.68 4.63
N ARG A 75 13.70 7.36 4.59
CA ARG A 75 14.76 6.34 4.63
C ARG A 75 14.75 5.53 3.35
N GLU A 76 15.85 5.59 2.61
CA GLU A 76 16.02 4.83 1.37
C GLU A 76 16.54 3.42 1.68
N GLY A 77 15.85 2.40 1.17
CA GLY A 77 16.26 1.00 1.27
C GLY A 77 17.27 0.61 0.20
N ALA A 78 18.05 -0.44 0.44
CA ALA A 78 19.14 -0.88 -0.45
C ALA A 78 18.74 -2.02 -1.43
N GLY A 79 17.50 -1.99 -1.94
CA GLY A 79 16.99 -2.94 -2.94
C GLY A 79 16.68 -4.37 -2.47
N ALA A 80 16.61 -4.59 -1.16
CA ALA A 80 16.26 -5.89 -0.60
C ALA A 80 14.73 -6.06 -0.49
N PHE A 81 14.14 -6.99 -1.26
CA PHE A 81 12.70 -7.30 -1.22
C PHE A 81 12.21 -7.68 0.19
N VAL A 82 13.04 -8.40 0.96
CA VAL A 82 12.72 -8.83 2.33
C VAL A 82 12.50 -7.65 3.29
N CYS A 83 13.09 -6.47 3.02
CA CYS A 83 12.87 -5.26 3.82
C CYS A 83 11.45 -4.68 3.66
N GLY A 84 10.59 -5.27 2.82
CA GLY A 84 9.15 -5.00 2.84
C GLY A 84 8.43 -5.67 4.01
N GLU A 85 9.03 -6.67 4.67
CA GLU A 85 8.48 -7.25 5.90
C GLU A 85 8.70 -6.29 7.07
N GLU A 86 7.68 -6.14 7.92
CA GLU A 86 7.60 -5.17 9.01
C GLU A 86 8.83 -5.10 9.94
N THR A 87 9.35 -6.24 10.40
CA THR A 87 10.49 -6.30 11.32
C THR A 87 11.83 -6.16 10.61
N ALA A 88 11.92 -6.65 9.37
CA ALA A 88 13.08 -6.42 8.51
C ALA A 88 13.21 -4.93 8.13
N LEU A 89 12.08 -4.27 7.84
CA LEU A 89 11.99 -2.83 7.59
C LEU A 89 12.53 -2.04 8.77
N ILE A 90 12.05 -2.35 9.99
CA ILE A 90 12.53 -1.72 11.23
C ILE A 90 14.03 -1.92 11.38
N SER A 91 14.52 -3.15 11.22
CA SER A 91 15.95 -3.46 11.32
C SER A 91 16.77 -2.65 10.30
N SER A 92 16.25 -2.48 9.08
CA SER A 92 16.89 -1.67 8.04
C SER A 92 16.93 -0.18 8.40
N ILE A 93 15.87 0.37 9.00
CA ILE A 93 15.86 1.77 9.48
C ILE A 93 16.88 1.98 10.60
N GLU A 94 17.03 0.97 11.47
CA GLU A 94 18.03 0.96 12.56
C GLU A 94 19.47 0.80 12.05
N GLY A 95 19.70 0.66 10.74
CA GLY A 95 21.02 0.47 10.15
C GLY A 95 21.57 -0.96 10.30
N LYS A 96 20.74 -1.91 10.71
CA LYS A 96 21.09 -3.34 10.78
C LYS A 96 20.77 -4.00 9.44
N ARG A 97 21.24 -5.24 9.27
CA ARG A 97 20.81 -6.07 8.14
C ARG A 97 19.29 -6.28 8.22
N GLY A 98 18.59 -6.06 7.11
CA GLY A 98 17.13 -6.22 7.00
C GLY A 98 16.71 -7.69 7.04
N MET A 99 16.80 -8.30 8.22
CA MET A 99 16.41 -9.67 8.49
C MET A 99 15.14 -9.67 9.35
N PRO A 100 14.10 -10.44 8.97
CA PRO A 100 12.91 -10.58 9.80
C PRO A 100 13.26 -11.16 11.17
N GLY A 101 12.63 -10.62 12.21
CA GLY A 101 12.73 -11.12 13.58
C GLY A 101 11.50 -11.95 13.98
N PRO A 102 11.64 -12.89 14.92
CA PRO A 102 10.49 -13.61 15.46
C PRO A 102 9.54 -12.65 16.21
N LYS A 103 8.23 -12.90 16.07
CA LYS A 103 7.17 -12.25 16.87
C LYS A 103 6.69 -13.29 17.89
N PRO A 104 6.57 -12.99 19.20
CA PRO A 104 6.75 -11.69 19.87
C PRO A 104 8.22 -11.28 20.17
N PRO A 105 8.49 -9.99 20.47
CA PRO A 105 7.53 -8.89 20.61
C PRO A 105 6.99 -8.39 19.26
N PHE A 106 5.75 -7.88 19.25
CA PHE A 106 5.19 -7.22 18.09
C PHE A 106 5.69 -5.77 18.00
N PRO A 107 5.89 -5.19 16.80
CA PRO A 107 6.35 -3.81 16.67
C PRO A 107 5.47 -2.76 17.37
N ALA A 108 4.16 -2.99 17.40
CA ALA A 108 3.21 -2.16 18.13
C ALA A 108 3.50 -2.07 19.64
N THR A 109 4.20 -3.05 20.23
CA THR A 109 4.65 -2.98 21.63
C THR A 109 6.12 -2.62 21.75
N ARG A 110 6.98 -3.18 20.89
CA ARG A 110 8.43 -2.90 20.86
C ARG A 110 8.96 -3.05 19.43
N GLY A 111 8.93 -1.96 18.68
CA GLY A 111 9.42 -1.85 17.31
C GLY A 111 10.66 -0.98 17.22
N LEU A 112 10.58 0.08 16.42
CA LEU A 112 11.69 0.95 16.05
C LEU A 112 12.35 1.59 17.28
N PHE A 113 13.66 1.37 17.43
CA PHE A 113 14.46 1.80 18.57
C PHE A 113 13.88 1.36 19.93
N GLY A 114 13.22 0.21 19.95
CA GLY A 114 12.57 -0.35 21.13
C GLY A 114 11.31 0.39 21.57
N ARG A 115 10.74 1.27 20.74
CA ARG A 115 9.51 2.01 21.04
C ARG A 115 8.28 1.35 20.37
N PRO A 116 7.07 1.49 20.94
CA PRO A 116 5.83 1.17 20.25
C PRO A 116 5.80 1.82 18.86
N THR A 117 5.66 1.00 17.82
CA THR A 117 5.73 1.46 16.43
C THR A 117 4.62 0.82 15.63
N VAL A 118 3.79 1.64 15.00
CA VAL A 118 2.81 1.18 14.02
C VAL A 118 3.46 1.24 12.64
N VAL A 119 3.35 0.15 11.88
CA VAL A 119 3.82 0.06 10.50
C VAL A 119 2.60 -0.15 9.61
N ASN A 120 2.40 0.75 8.66
CA ASN A 120 1.31 0.68 7.68
C ASN A 120 1.88 0.81 6.27
N ASN A 121 1.18 0.21 5.30
CA ASN A 121 1.46 0.44 3.89
C ASN A 121 1.03 1.86 3.48
N VAL A 122 1.62 2.39 2.40
CA VAL A 122 1.28 3.67 1.80
C VAL A 122 -0.21 3.76 1.46
N GLU A 123 -0.76 2.74 0.80
CA GLU A 123 -2.18 2.66 0.41
C GLU A 123 -3.12 2.77 1.62
N THR A 124 -2.75 2.16 2.75
CA THR A 124 -3.51 2.27 3.99
C THR A 124 -3.55 3.71 4.50
N LEU A 125 -2.40 4.40 4.50
CA LEU A 125 -2.31 5.77 5.01
C LEU A 125 -3.01 6.78 4.11
N VAL A 126 -2.95 6.64 2.79
CA VAL A 126 -3.61 7.57 1.86
C VAL A 126 -5.13 7.44 1.81
N ASN A 127 -5.67 6.37 2.40
CA ASN A 127 -7.11 6.25 2.64
C ASN A 127 -7.57 7.02 3.88
N ILE A 128 -6.67 7.46 4.77
CA ILE A 128 -7.04 8.18 6.00
C ILE A 128 -7.66 9.57 5.70
N PRO A 129 -7.05 10.45 4.88
CA PRO A 129 -7.63 11.77 4.61
C PRO A 129 -9.08 11.74 4.12
N PRO A 130 -9.46 10.99 3.06
CA PRO A 130 -10.85 10.96 2.62
C PRO A 130 -11.79 10.32 3.64
N ILE A 131 -11.31 9.42 4.51
CA ILE A 131 -12.12 8.87 5.62
C ILE A 131 -12.43 9.96 6.65
N ILE A 132 -11.49 10.86 6.93
CA ILE A 132 -11.73 12.00 7.83
C ILE A 132 -12.71 12.99 7.20
N ASP A 133 -12.56 13.28 5.90
CA ASP A 133 -13.41 14.24 5.20
C ASP A 133 -14.86 13.77 5.03
N ASN A 134 -15.05 12.49 4.69
CA ASN A 134 -16.38 11.93 4.36
C ASN A 134 -17.01 11.13 5.51
N GLY A 135 -16.25 10.86 6.56
CA GLY A 135 -16.65 10.02 7.68
C GLY A 135 -16.40 8.52 7.47
N PRO A 136 -16.31 7.73 8.56
CA PRO A 136 -16.01 6.31 8.48
C PRO A 136 -17.11 5.49 7.80
N ASP A 137 -18.39 5.88 7.95
CA ASP A 137 -19.51 5.17 7.34
C ASP A 137 -19.49 5.25 5.81
N TRP A 138 -18.96 6.34 5.24
CA TRP A 138 -18.77 6.47 3.79
C TRP A 138 -17.83 5.38 3.28
N PHE A 139 -16.67 5.21 3.91
CA PHE A 139 -15.69 4.20 3.50
C PHE A 139 -16.19 2.77 3.80
N ALA A 140 -16.84 2.57 4.95
CA ALA A 140 -17.41 1.29 5.34
C ALA A 140 -18.65 0.88 4.51
N GLY A 141 -19.30 1.85 3.86
CA GLY A 141 -20.37 1.62 2.89
C GLY A 141 -19.87 1.10 1.53
N ILE A 142 -18.57 1.17 1.27
CA ILE A 142 -17.94 0.64 0.07
C ILE A 142 -17.42 -0.78 0.38
N GLY A 143 -17.55 -1.69 -0.58
CA GLY A 143 -17.01 -3.04 -0.48
C GLY A 143 -18.05 -4.07 -0.03
N THR A 144 -17.59 -5.14 0.62
CA THR A 144 -18.44 -6.21 1.15
C THR A 144 -18.77 -5.98 2.63
N GLU A 145 -19.48 -6.90 3.28
CA GLU A 145 -19.74 -6.81 4.72
C GLU A 145 -18.44 -6.86 5.55
N LYS A 146 -17.50 -7.72 5.16
CA LYS A 146 -16.26 -7.98 5.91
C LYS A 146 -15.02 -7.29 5.34
N SER A 147 -15.03 -7.00 4.04
CA SER A 147 -13.92 -6.33 3.34
C SER A 147 -14.37 -4.95 2.86
N LYS A 148 -14.07 -3.92 3.66
CA LYS A 148 -14.50 -2.53 3.41
C LYS A 148 -13.54 -1.76 2.50
N GLY A 149 -14.06 -0.75 1.84
CA GLY A 149 -13.29 0.18 1.04
C GLY A 149 -12.92 -0.34 -0.35
N THR A 150 -11.82 0.22 -0.86
CA THR A 150 -11.29 -0.05 -2.19
C THR A 150 -9.92 -0.72 -2.11
N LYS A 151 -9.49 -1.28 -3.25
CA LYS A 151 -8.15 -1.81 -3.43
C LYS A 151 -7.61 -1.36 -4.78
N VAL A 152 -6.38 -0.86 -4.77
CA VAL A 152 -5.64 -0.58 -5.99
C VAL A 152 -4.96 -1.85 -6.48
N PHE A 153 -5.01 -2.08 -7.79
CA PHE A 153 -4.35 -3.16 -8.50
C PHE A 153 -3.40 -2.62 -9.58
N ALA A 154 -2.25 -3.26 -9.69
CA ALA A 154 -1.33 -3.09 -10.81
C ALA A 154 -1.55 -4.23 -11.82
N LEU A 155 -2.26 -3.92 -12.91
CA LEU A 155 -2.53 -4.85 -14.02
C LEU A 155 -1.31 -4.93 -14.95
N ALA A 156 -0.75 -6.13 -15.06
CA ALA A 156 0.43 -6.42 -15.87
C ALA A 156 0.31 -7.78 -16.60
N GLY A 157 1.30 -8.09 -17.44
CA GLY A 157 1.35 -9.32 -18.22
C GLY A 157 0.64 -9.22 -19.56
N ASN A 158 0.03 -10.32 -19.99
CA ASN A 158 -0.61 -10.48 -21.30
C ASN A 158 -2.06 -9.98 -21.31
N ILE A 159 -2.27 -8.78 -20.78
CA ILE A 159 -3.58 -8.09 -20.71
C ILE A 159 -3.60 -6.84 -21.61
N THR A 160 -4.73 -6.53 -22.23
CA THR A 160 -4.85 -5.44 -23.21
C THR A 160 -4.55 -4.07 -22.58
N ASN A 161 -5.23 -3.75 -21.48
CA ASN A 161 -5.09 -2.48 -20.75
C ASN A 161 -4.23 -2.70 -19.50
N THR A 162 -2.93 -2.38 -19.60
CA THR A 162 -2.02 -2.39 -18.45
C THR A 162 -2.07 -1.06 -17.72
N GLY A 163 -1.97 -1.06 -16.39
CA GLY A 163 -1.97 0.18 -15.62
C GLY A 163 -2.34 -0.03 -14.15
N LEU A 164 -2.79 1.05 -13.53
CA LEU A 164 -3.36 1.03 -12.19
C LEU A 164 -4.87 1.14 -12.28
N VAL A 165 -5.55 0.33 -11.47
CA VAL A 165 -7.00 0.34 -11.34
C VAL A 165 -7.35 0.27 -9.88
N GLU A 166 -8.16 1.20 -9.40
CA GLU A 166 -8.80 1.10 -8.11
C GLU A 166 -10.20 0.50 -8.27
N VAL A 167 -10.51 -0.53 -7.49
CA VAL A 167 -11.81 -1.20 -7.50
C VAL A 167 -12.36 -1.33 -6.09
N ASN A 168 -13.68 -1.41 -5.97
CA ASN A 168 -14.32 -1.74 -4.70
C ASN A 168 -13.95 -3.17 -4.30
N MET A 169 -13.76 -3.41 -3.00
CA MET A 169 -13.72 -4.77 -2.48
C MET A 169 -15.00 -5.52 -2.90
N GLY A 170 -14.87 -6.81 -3.21
CA GLY A 170 -15.95 -7.64 -3.76
C GLY A 170 -16.08 -7.61 -5.29
N THR A 171 -15.33 -6.75 -6.00
CA THR A 171 -15.24 -6.81 -7.48
C THR A 171 -14.70 -8.17 -7.92
N THR A 172 -15.26 -8.80 -8.96
CA THR A 172 -14.78 -10.12 -9.41
C THR A 172 -13.50 -10.04 -10.24
N LEU A 173 -12.69 -11.12 -10.23
CA LEU A 173 -11.51 -11.23 -11.10
C LEU A 173 -11.88 -11.09 -12.59
N LYS A 174 -13.05 -11.60 -12.98
CA LYS A 174 -13.61 -11.44 -14.34
C LYS A 174 -13.80 -9.99 -14.72
N THR A 175 -14.38 -9.19 -13.82
CA THR A 175 -14.57 -7.76 -14.04
C THR A 175 -13.21 -7.07 -14.18
N LEU A 176 -12.27 -7.39 -13.30
CA LEU A 176 -10.93 -6.80 -13.32
C LEU A 176 -10.17 -7.13 -14.62
N VAL A 177 -10.23 -8.37 -15.09
CA VAL A 177 -9.48 -8.82 -16.28
C VAL A 177 -10.17 -8.43 -17.59
N TYR A 178 -11.47 -8.72 -17.74
CA TYR A 178 -12.16 -8.57 -19.02
C TYR A 178 -12.85 -7.22 -19.18
N THR A 179 -13.52 -6.73 -18.14
CA THR A 179 -14.25 -5.45 -18.23
C THR A 179 -13.29 -4.27 -18.17
N ILE A 180 -12.38 -4.27 -17.19
CA ILE A 180 -11.45 -3.15 -16.98
C ILE A 180 -10.17 -3.36 -17.79
N GLY A 181 -9.56 -4.53 -17.64
CA GLY A 181 -8.33 -4.90 -18.34
C GLY A 181 -8.47 -5.09 -19.85
N GLY A 182 -9.69 -5.13 -20.39
CA GLY A 182 -9.94 -5.31 -21.82
C GLY A 182 -9.56 -6.72 -22.34
N GLY A 183 -9.48 -7.70 -21.45
CA GLY A 183 -9.19 -9.09 -21.78
C GLY A 183 -7.72 -9.35 -22.12
N ILE A 184 -7.48 -10.52 -22.71
CA ILE A 184 -6.14 -11.02 -23.03
C ILE A 184 -5.67 -10.42 -24.35
N LYS A 185 -4.38 -10.06 -24.43
CA LYS A 185 -3.78 -9.51 -25.65
C LYS A 185 -4.03 -10.43 -26.85
N ASN A 186 -4.29 -9.83 -28.00
CA ASN A 186 -4.51 -10.53 -29.27
C ASN A 186 -5.69 -11.53 -29.26
N GLY A 187 -6.61 -11.43 -28.30
CA GLY A 187 -7.79 -12.31 -28.23
C GLY A 187 -7.46 -13.76 -27.87
N LYS A 188 -6.29 -14.01 -27.26
CA LYS A 188 -5.90 -15.35 -26.78
C LYS A 188 -6.70 -15.79 -25.56
N ASN A 189 -6.57 -17.07 -25.21
CA ASN A 189 -7.18 -17.62 -23.99
C ASN A 189 -6.38 -17.28 -22.73
N LEU A 190 -7.09 -17.15 -21.60
CA LEU A 190 -6.49 -16.97 -20.28
C LEU A 190 -5.93 -18.31 -19.78
N LYS A 191 -4.63 -18.35 -19.48
CA LYS A 191 -4.03 -19.53 -18.85
C LYS A 191 -4.09 -19.47 -17.33
N ALA A 192 -3.67 -18.35 -16.77
CA ALA A 192 -3.64 -18.13 -15.32
C ALA A 192 -3.49 -16.65 -14.96
N ILE A 193 -3.84 -16.32 -13.72
CA ILE A 193 -3.64 -15.01 -13.10
C ILE A 193 -2.75 -15.20 -11.88
N GLN A 194 -1.53 -14.65 -11.88
CA GLN A 194 -0.75 -14.54 -10.65
C GLN A 194 -1.31 -13.39 -9.83
N PHE A 195 -1.86 -13.72 -8.66
CA PHE A 195 -2.53 -12.77 -7.77
C PHE A 195 -1.80 -12.70 -6.43
N GLY A 196 -1.76 -11.53 -5.80
CA GLY A 196 -1.08 -11.34 -4.51
C GLY A 196 0.43 -11.06 -4.62
N GLY A 197 0.94 -10.84 -5.83
CA GLY A 197 2.37 -10.69 -6.10
C GLY A 197 3.14 -12.02 -6.00
N PRO A 198 4.48 -11.98 -5.88
CA PRO A 198 5.31 -13.20 -5.85
C PRO A 198 5.00 -14.18 -4.71
N SER A 199 4.32 -13.72 -3.66
CA SER A 199 3.94 -14.51 -2.49
C SER A 199 2.57 -15.17 -2.59
N GLY A 200 1.79 -14.84 -3.63
CA GLY A 200 0.48 -15.44 -3.84
C GLY A 200 0.50 -16.60 -4.84
N SER A 201 -0.69 -16.97 -5.30
CA SER A 201 -0.90 -18.17 -6.14
C SER A 201 -1.26 -17.80 -7.58
N CYS A 202 -1.06 -18.76 -8.49
CA CYS A 202 -1.56 -18.69 -9.86
C CYS A 202 -2.98 -19.26 -9.93
N LEU A 203 -3.96 -18.39 -10.11
CA LEU A 203 -5.36 -18.76 -10.23
C LEU A 203 -5.69 -19.19 -11.68
N PRO A 204 -6.31 -20.35 -11.89
CA PRO A 204 -6.76 -20.79 -13.22
C PRO A 204 -7.98 -19.99 -13.68
N GLU A 205 -8.32 -20.11 -14.96
CA GLU A 205 -9.49 -19.45 -15.57
C GLU A 205 -10.81 -19.71 -14.81
N LYS A 206 -11.01 -20.92 -14.28
CA LYS A 206 -12.21 -21.26 -13.48
C LYS A 206 -12.39 -20.41 -12.21
N SER A 207 -11.36 -19.66 -11.80
CA SER A 207 -11.41 -18.74 -10.65
C SER A 207 -11.86 -17.33 -11.04
N LEU A 208 -12.23 -17.06 -12.29
CA LEU A 208 -12.64 -15.72 -12.73
C LEU A 208 -13.83 -15.14 -11.95
N ASP A 209 -14.74 -15.99 -11.47
CA ASP A 209 -15.90 -15.54 -10.69
C ASP A 209 -15.58 -15.32 -9.20
N VAL A 210 -14.32 -15.54 -8.76
CA VAL A 210 -13.89 -15.23 -7.40
C VAL A 210 -13.96 -13.71 -7.17
N SER A 211 -14.63 -13.34 -6.08
CA SER A 211 -14.69 -11.96 -5.58
C SER A 211 -13.37 -11.54 -4.95
N ILE A 212 -12.98 -10.29 -5.18
CA ILE A 212 -11.77 -9.68 -4.61
C ILE A 212 -12.10 -9.19 -3.20
N ASP A 213 -12.11 -10.11 -2.24
CA ASP A 213 -12.21 -9.86 -0.81
C ASP A 213 -11.32 -10.88 -0.06
N TYR A 214 -10.98 -10.58 1.19
CA TYR A 214 -9.99 -11.39 1.91
C TYR A 214 -10.44 -12.85 2.08
N GLU A 215 -11.72 -13.06 2.36
CA GLU A 215 -12.31 -14.37 2.59
C GLU A 215 -12.30 -15.22 1.31
N SER A 216 -12.89 -14.71 0.22
CA SER A 216 -13.03 -15.42 -1.06
C SER A 216 -11.67 -15.75 -1.67
N LEU A 217 -10.69 -14.84 -1.56
CA LEU A 217 -9.34 -15.08 -2.05
C LEU A 217 -8.62 -16.17 -1.24
N THR A 218 -8.81 -16.19 0.07
CA THR A 218 -8.25 -17.24 0.94
C THR A 218 -8.84 -18.60 0.60
N GLU A 219 -10.17 -18.67 0.41
CA GLU A 219 -10.87 -19.89 -0.01
C GLU A 219 -10.42 -20.38 -1.40
N ALA A 220 -10.10 -19.45 -2.30
CA ALA A 220 -9.52 -19.75 -3.61
C ALA A 220 -8.03 -20.16 -3.56
N GLY A 221 -7.43 -20.21 -2.37
CA GLY A 221 -6.03 -20.63 -2.16
C GLY A 221 -5.00 -19.56 -2.55
N THR A 222 -5.38 -18.28 -2.50
CA THR A 222 -4.48 -17.14 -2.71
C THR A 222 -4.60 -16.11 -1.59
N ILE A 223 -3.92 -14.98 -1.74
CA ILE A 223 -3.93 -13.86 -0.79
C ILE A 223 -4.17 -12.54 -1.52
N MET A 224 -4.75 -11.54 -0.85
CA MET A 224 -4.86 -10.17 -1.37
C MET A 224 -3.49 -9.62 -1.81
N GLY A 225 -2.48 -9.86 -0.96
CA GLY A 225 -1.12 -9.38 -1.15
C GLY A 225 -1.07 -7.87 -1.36
N SER A 226 -0.09 -7.43 -2.16
CA SER A 226 0.08 -6.01 -2.44
C SER A 226 -0.94 -5.44 -3.43
N GLY A 227 -1.65 -6.26 -4.21
CA GLY A 227 -2.45 -5.81 -5.36
C GLY A 227 -1.73 -5.92 -6.71
N GLY A 228 -0.62 -6.65 -6.78
CA GLY A 228 -0.05 -7.05 -8.08
C GLY A 228 -0.88 -8.14 -8.75
N LEU A 229 -1.27 -7.92 -10.01
CA LEU A 229 -1.99 -8.89 -10.84
C LEU A 229 -1.28 -9.07 -12.18
N VAL A 230 -0.78 -10.28 -12.43
CA VAL A 230 -0.10 -10.62 -13.70
C VAL A 230 -0.91 -11.66 -14.46
N VAL A 231 -1.37 -11.28 -15.64
CA VAL A 231 -2.13 -12.16 -16.55
C VAL A 231 -1.18 -12.95 -17.44
N MET A 232 -1.42 -14.26 -17.58
CA MET A 232 -0.70 -15.17 -18.46
C MET A 232 -1.67 -15.76 -19.50
N ASP A 233 -1.24 -15.82 -20.75
CA ASP A 233 -1.95 -16.41 -21.88
C ASP A 233 -1.47 -17.85 -22.17
N GLU A 234 -2.09 -18.50 -23.15
CA GLU A 234 -1.77 -19.86 -23.63
C GLU A 234 -0.44 -20.01 -24.38
#